data_AF-A0A1R3UUW1-F1
#
_entry.id   AF-A0A1R3UUW1-F1
#
_cell.length_a   1.000
_cell.length_b   1.000
_cell.length_c   1.000
_cell.angle_alpha   90.00
_cell.angle_beta   90.00
_cell.angle_gamma   90.00
#
_symmetry.space_group_name_H-M   'P 1'
#
loop_
_entity.id
_entity.type
_entity.pdbx_description
1 polymer ?
#
loop_
_entity_poly.entity_id
_entity_poly.type
_entity_poly.pdbx_seq_one_letter_code
_entity_poly.pdbx_strand_id
1 'polypeptide(L)'
;MLANLATSLFQHGRIRTTEAKAKRLRPYAEKLITLGKRGDLHARRQVLTKITDKAVVHELFTEIGPRFENRPGGYTRITKIGPRKGDNAPMAVIELVEALSAPAAPAAAAAPVEETPEAPAEETVEAKTEEAPEAAEESAESK
;
A
#
# COMPACT_ATOMS: atom_id res chain seq x y z
N MET A 1 25.45 1.80 -2.93
CA MET A 1 24.88 1.01 -4.05
C MET A 1 23.35 1.05 -4.10
N LEU A 2 22.60 0.51 -3.12
CA LEU A 2 21.12 0.53 -3.20
C LEU A 2 20.54 1.95 -3.29
N ALA A 3 21.15 2.91 -2.58
CA ALA A 3 20.89 4.35 -2.72
C ALA A 3 20.85 4.79 -4.19
N ASN A 4 21.96 4.67 -4.92
CA ASN A 4 22.09 5.06 -6.32
C ASN A 4 21.03 4.41 -7.22
N LEU A 5 20.71 3.13 -6.98
CA LEU A 5 19.67 2.42 -7.74
C LEU A 5 18.26 2.93 -7.44
N ALA A 6 17.98 3.42 -6.22
CA ALA A 6 16.74 4.11 -5.91
C ALA A 6 16.72 5.52 -6.51
N THR A 7 17.84 6.25 -6.45
CA THR A 7 18.01 7.56 -7.09
C THR A 7 17.64 7.51 -8.57
N SER A 8 18.24 6.60 -9.34
CA SER A 8 17.93 6.45 -10.77
C SER A 8 16.55 5.83 -11.05
N LEU A 9 15.96 5.08 -10.12
CA LEU A 9 14.57 4.59 -10.26
C LEU A 9 13.55 5.72 -10.11
N PHE A 10 13.82 6.70 -9.25
CA PHE A 10 12.97 7.88 -9.11
C PHE A 10 13.16 8.83 -10.30
N GLN A 11 14.40 9.29 -10.56
CA GLN A 11 14.76 10.21 -11.67
C GLN A 11 14.28 9.83 -13.09
N HIS A 12 13.98 8.55 -13.32
CA HIS A 12 13.64 8.02 -14.64
C HIS A 12 12.35 7.18 -14.64
N GLY A 13 11.74 6.95 -13.47
CA GLY A 13 10.61 6.01 -13.26
C GLY A 13 10.88 4.53 -13.58
N ARG A 14 11.94 4.20 -14.34
CA ARG A 14 12.18 2.88 -14.93
C ARG A 14 13.68 2.63 -15.16
N ILE A 15 14.23 1.54 -14.63
CA ILE A 15 15.64 1.16 -14.82
C ILE A 15 15.82 -0.32 -15.16
N ARG A 16 16.84 -0.64 -15.96
CA ARG A 16 17.23 -2.02 -16.32
C ARG A 16 18.44 -2.48 -15.50
N THR A 17 18.31 -3.59 -14.79
CA THR A 17 19.34 -4.13 -13.88
C THR A 17 19.31 -5.67 -13.87
N THR A 18 20.04 -6.34 -12.97
CA THR A 18 19.94 -7.81 -12.81
C THR A 18 18.82 -8.20 -11.86
N GLU A 19 18.20 -9.37 -12.04
CA GLU A 19 17.05 -9.82 -11.24
C GLU A 19 17.32 -9.76 -9.73
N ALA A 20 18.52 -10.19 -9.30
CA ALA A 20 18.93 -10.15 -7.90
C ALA A 20 19.04 -8.71 -7.33
N LYS A 21 19.48 -7.74 -8.15
CA LYS A 21 19.53 -6.32 -7.76
C LYS A 21 18.14 -5.71 -7.70
N ALA A 22 17.27 -6.01 -8.67
CA ALA A 22 15.88 -5.56 -8.67
C ALA A 22 15.11 -6.09 -7.44
N LYS A 23 15.23 -7.40 -7.12
CA LYS A 23 14.61 -8.02 -5.94
C LYS A 23 15.07 -7.37 -4.63
N ARG A 24 16.36 -7.05 -4.49
CA ARG A 24 16.88 -6.32 -3.30
C ARG A 24 16.47 -4.85 -3.26
N LEU A 25 16.20 -4.22 -4.41
CA LEU A 25 15.78 -2.81 -4.48
C LEU A 25 14.33 -2.60 -4.03
N ARG A 26 13.41 -3.53 -4.35
CA ARG A 26 11.98 -3.42 -3.99
C ARG A 26 11.71 -2.99 -2.53
N PRO A 27 12.10 -3.75 -1.48
CA PRO A 27 11.78 -3.40 -0.10
C PRO A 27 12.53 -2.16 0.41
N TYR A 28 13.50 -1.64 -0.35
CA TYR A 28 14.20 -0.39 -0.07
C TYR A 28 13.45 0.80 -0.70
N ALA A 29 13.13 0.72 -2.00
CA ALA A 29 12.36 1.72 -2.72
C ALA A 29 10.92 1.86 -2.18
N GLU A 30 10.23 0.75 -1.89
CA GLU A 30 8.88 0.76 -1.35
C GLU A 30 8.81 1.48 0.02
N LYS A 31 9.84 1.31 0.88
CA LYS A 31 9.95 2.05 2.16
C LYS A 31 10.24 3.54 1.97
N LEU A 32 10.97 3.92 0.92
CA LEU A 32 11.23 5.34 0.59
C LEU A 32 9.96 6.02 0.04
N ILE A 33 9.16 5.33 -0.78
CA ILE A 33 7.88 5.86 -1.27
C ILE A 33 6.87 6.01 -0.13
N THR A 34 6.78 5.06 0.81
CA THR A 34 5.93 5.21 2.02
C THR A 34 6.37 6.38 2.90
N LEU A 35 7.67 6.72 2.94
CA LEU A 35 8.16 7.94 3.59
C LEU A 35 7.80 9.21 2.78
N GLY A 36 7.90 9.18 1.44
CA GLY A 36 7.45 10.24 0.55
C GLY A 36 5.97 10.61 0.75
N LYS A 37 5.10 9.59 0.77
CA LYS A 37 3.66 9.71 1.04
C LYS A 37 3.32 10.34 2.39
N ARG A 38 4.21 10.27 3.40
CA ARG A 38 3.98 10.92 4.71
C ARG A 38 4.14 12.45 4.64
N GLY A 39 4.89 12.98 3.68
CA GLY A 39 5.10 14.43 3.52
C GLY A 39 6.01 15.11 4.56
N ASP A 40 6.07 14.58 5.78
CA ASP A 40 6.61 15.25 6.96
C ASP A 40 8.13 15.53 6.92
N LEU A 41 8.53 16.56 7.68
CA LEU A 41 9.92 17.02 7.78
C LEU A 41 10.82 15.92 8.37
N HIS A 42 10.28 15.05 9.22
CA HIS A 42 11.01 13.90 9.77
C HIS A 42 11.30 12.84 8.69
N ALA A 43 10.33 12.45 7.86
CA ALA A 43 10.55 11.56 6.72
C ALA A 43 11.54 12.16 5.71
N ARG A 44 11.45 13.46 5.40
CA ARG A 44 12.42 14.15 4.54
C ARG A 44 13.85 14.01 5.09
N ARG A 45 14.06 14.19 6.40
CA ARG A 45 15.35 13.90 7.08
C ARG A 45 15.74 12.42 6.98
N GLN A 46 14.81 11.48 7.21
CA GLN A 46 15.07 10.03 7.09
C GLN A 46 15.38 9.54 5.66
N VAL A 47 14.94 10.28 4.63
CA VAL A 47 15.28 9.99 3.23
C VAL A 47 16.63 10.57 2.89
N LEU A 48 16.98 11.77 3.39
CA LEU A 48 18.29 12.40 3.16
C LEU A 48 19.49 11.61 3.75
N THR A 49 19.28 10.75 4.75
CA THR A 49 20.32 9.81 5.22
C THR A 49 20.55 8.61 4.28
N LYS A 50 19.71 8.46 3.24
CA LYS A 50 19.71 7.31 2.30
C LYS A 50 19.95 7.74 0.86
N ILE A 51 19.40 8.89 0.43
CA ILE A 51 19.59 9.51 -0.87
C ILE A 51 20.15 10.91 -0.63
N THR A 52 21.36 11.16 -1.14
CA THR A 52 22.09 12.43 -0.97
C THR A 52 21.65 13.52 -1.97
N ASP A 53 21.03 13.14 -3.08
CA ASP A 53 20.57 14.06 -4.12
C ASP A 53 19.27 14.76 -3.70
N LYS A 54 19.35 16.08 -3.48
CA LYS A 54 18.22 16.92 -3.05
C LYS A 54 17.14 17.07 -4.11
N ALA A 55 17.46 16.98 -5.40
CA ALA A 55 16.47 17.11 -6.47
C ALA A 55 15.53 15.89 -6.46
N VAL A 56 16.09 14.70 -6.30
CA VAL A 56 15.33 13.44 -6.22
C VAL A 56 14.53 13.34 -4.93
N VAL A 57 15.02 13.92 -3.82
CA VAL A 57 14.23 14.05 -2.59
C VAL A 57 13.14 15.11 -2.70
N HIS A 58 13.25 16.08 -3.60
CA HIS A 58 12.15 16.97 -3.93
C HIS A 58 11.06 16.20 -4.70
N GLU A 59 11.41 15.66 -5.87
CA GLU A 59 10.58 14.82 -6.76
C GLU A 59 9.83 13.70 -6.01
N LEU A 60 10.52 12.97 -5.13
CA LEU A 60 9.92 11.90 -4.32
C LEU A 60 8.75 12.37 -3.44
N PHE A 61 8.79 13.61 -2.97
CA PHE A 61 7.80 14.18 -2.07
C PHE A 61 6.80 15.14 -2.75
N THR A 62 7.10 15.68 -3.93
CA THR A 62 6.19 16.54 -4.70
C THR A 62 5.34 15.78 -5.71
N GLU A 63 5.91 14.76 -6.36
CA GLU A 63 5.26 14.03 -7.45
C GLU A 63 4.98 12.57 -7.08
N ILE A 64 6.02 11.84 -6.67
CA ILE A 64 5.93 10.38 -6.48
C ILE A 64 5.07 10.02 -5.24
N GLY A 65 5.21 10.77 -4.14
CA GLY A 65 4.44 10.59 -2.91
C GLY A 65 2.92 10.71 -3.15
N PRO A 66 2.42 11.88 -3.60
CA PRO A 66 1.00 12.08 -3.91
C PRO A 66 0.45 11.11 -4.97
N ARG A 67 1.23 10.81 -6.03
CA ARG A 67 0.86 9.82 -7.07
C ARG A 67 0.54 8.43 -6.51
N PHE A 68 1.05 8.08 -5.33
CA PHE A 68 0.81 6.81 -4.65
C PHE A 68 -0.05 6.91 -3.39
N GLU A 69 -0.69 8.05 -3.12
CA GLU A 69 -1.48 8.26 -1.91
C GLU A 69 -2.65 7.26 -1.80
N ASN A 70 -3.38 7.01 -2.88
CA ASN A 70 -4.47 6.02 -2.91
C ASN A 70 -4.00 4.54 -2.98
N ARG A 71 -2.69 4.27 -2.99
CA ARG A 71 -2.14 2.91 -3.08
C ARG A 71 -1.62 2.44 -1.71
N PRO A 72 -2.05 1.28 -1.18
CA PRO A 72 -1.60 0.78 0.14
C PRO A 72 -0.22 0.09 0.10
N GLY A 73 0.29 -0.25 -1.08
CA GLY A 73 1.61 -0.87 -1.27
C GLY A 73 1.84 -1.34 -2.71
N GLY A 74 3.01 -1.96 -2.96
CA GLY A 74 3.34 -2.49 -4.29
C GLY A 74 3.61 -1.41 -5.34
N TYR A 75 4.28 -0.32 -4.95
CA TYR A 75 4.58 0.82 -5.83
C TYR A 75 5.59 0.52 -6.95
N THR A 76 6.25 -0.66 -6.92
CA THR A 76 7.25 -1.08 -7.92
C THR A 76 6.88 -2.42 -8.55
N ARG A 77 7.05 -2.53 -9.87
CA ARG A 77 6.91 -3.76 -10.66
C ARG A 77 8.29 -4.23 -11.12
N ILE A 78 8.53 -5.54 -11.10
CA ILE A 78 9.69 -6.16 -11.76
C ILE A 78 9.19 -6.96 -12.95
N THR A 79 9.73 -6.65 -14.13
CA THR A 79 9.49 -7.38 -15.37
C THR A 79 10.79 -8.08 -15.78
N LYS A 80 10.79 -9.41 -15.86
CA LYS A 80 11.97 -10.18 -16.29
C LYS A 80 12.25 -9.93 -17.77
N ILE A 81 13.53 -9.93 -18.15
CA ILE A 81 14.00 -9.75 -19.53
C ILE A 81 15.01 -10.87 -19.83
N GLY A 82 15.13 -11.25 -21.10
CA GLY A 82 16.15 -12.19 -21.56
C GLY A 82 17.56 -11.85 -21.06
N PRO A 83 18.41 -12.87 -20.83
CA PRO A 83 19.69 -12.71 -20.16
C PRO A 83 20.65 -11.80 -20.94
N ARG A 84 21.64 -11.27 -20.24
CA ARG A 84 22.66 -10.40 -20.83
C ARG A 84 23.63 -11.22 -21.70
N LYS A 85 23.87 -10.76 -22.93
CA LYS A 85 24.91 -11.31 -23.82
C LYS A 85 26.30 -11.11 -23.18
N GLY A 86 27.06 -12.19 -23.03
CA GLY A 86 28.38 -12.20 -22.40
C GLY A 86 28.42 -13.02 -21.12
N ASP A 87 27.82 -12.52 -20.04
CA ASP A 87 27.81 -13.16 -18.71
C ASP A 87 26.58 -14.06 -18.45
N ASN A 88 25.62 -14.11 -19.39
CA ASN A 88 24.32 -14.78 -19.28
C ASN A 88 23.50 -14.34 -18.04
N ALA A 89 23.79 -13.16 -17.47
CA ALA A 89 23.18 -12.75 -16.21
C ALA A 89 21.67 -12.50 -16.38
N PRO A 90 20.80 -13.01 -15.49
CA PRO A 90 19.35 -12.79 -15.57
C PRO A 90 19.02 -11.31 -15.38
N MET A 91 18.43 -10.70 -16.39
CA MET A 91 18.09 -9.28 -16.43
C MET A 91 16.64 -9.04 -16.03
N ALA A 92 16.38 -7.86 -15.47
CA ALA A 92 15.03 -7.38 -15.23
C ALA A 92 14.97 -5.86 -15.40
N VAL A 93 13.82 -5.35 -15.78
CA VAL A 93 13.45 -3.95 -15.55
C VAL A 93 12.69 -3.87 -14.23
N ILE A 94 12.99 -2.83 -13.45
CA ILE A 94 12.17 -2.39 -12.32
C ILE A 94 11.64 -1.00 -12.62
N GLU A 95 10.35 -0.81 -12.40
CA GLU A 95 9.59 0.37 -12.81
C GLU A 95 8.57 0.77 -11.73
N LEU A 96 8.33 2.07 -11.61
CA LEU A 96 7.23 2.60 -10.80
C LEU A 96 5.90 2.23 -11.45
N VAL A 97 4.95 1.77 -10.64
CA VAL A 97 3.61 1.43 -11.13
C VAL A 97 2.80 2.71 -11.38
N GLU A 98 1.78 2.65 -12.22
CA GLU A 98 0.84 3.75 -12.36
C GLU A 98 0.05 4.01 -11.06
N ALA A 99 -0.47 5.23 -10.93
CA ALA A 99 -1.41 5.53 -9.86
C ALA A 99 -2.63 4.61 -9.99
N LEU A 100 -3.23 4.23 -8.87
CA LEU A 100 -4.64 3.82 -8.94
C LEU A 100 -5.41 5.10 -9.22
N SER A 101 -6.14 5.13 -10.34
CA SER A 101 -7.21 6.12 -10.52
C SER A 101 -8.20 6.01 -9.36
N ALA A 102 -9.00 7.05 -9.14
CA ALA A 102 -9.97 7.12 -8.05
C ALA A 102 -10.76 5.80 -7.92
N PRO A 103 -11.06 5.35 -6.69
CA PRO A 103 -11.68 4.04 -6.48
C PRO A 103 -12.96 3.94 -7.31
N ALA A 104 -13.06 2.88 -8.11
CA ALA A 104 -14.36 2.41 -8.55
C ALA A 104 -15.22 2.25 -7.29
N ALA A 105 -16.41 2.86 -7.30
CA ALA A 105 -17.26 2.95 -6.11
C ALA A 105 -17.46 1.55 -5.51
N PRO A 106 -17.48 1.40 -4.18
CA PRO A 106 -17.67 0.10 -3.56
C PRO A 106 -18.96 -0.53 -4.07
N ALA A 107 -18.87 -1.78 -4.54
CA ALA A 107 -20.02 -2.58 -4.90
C ALA A 107 -20.79 -2.91 -3.61
N ALA A 108 -21.64 -1.98 -3.18
CA ALA A 108 -22.56 -2.15 -2.08
C ALA A 108 -23.72 -3.06 -2.51
N ALA A 109 -24.18 -3.90 -1.57
CA ALA A 109 -25.13 -5.00 -1.80
C ALA A 109 -24.59 -6.09 -2.78
N ALA A 110 -24.48 -7.38 -2.40
CA ALA A 110 -25.04 -8.07 -1.24
C ALA A 110 -26.57 -7.85 -1.08
N ALA A 111 -27.28 -7.93 -2.20
CA ALA A 111 -28.70 -8.27 -2.19
C ALA A 111 -28.80 -9.81 -2.27
N PRO A 112 -29.40 -10.50 -1.28
CA PRO A 112 -29.74 -11.92 -1.43
C PRO A 112 -30.86 -12.06 -2.45
N VAL A 113 -30.92 -13.20 -3.11
CA VAL A 113 -32.01 -13.55 -4.04
C VAL A 113 -32.61 -14.87 -3.57
N GLU A 114 -33.84 -14.79 -3.09
CA GLU A 114 -34.76 -15.91 -2.88
C GLU A 114 -35.06 -16.57 -4.26
N GLU A 115 -35.44 -17.83 -4.41
CA GLU A 115 -35.97 -18.81 -3.46
C GLU A 115 -35.78 -20.22 -4.08
N THR A 116 -35.75 -21.29 -3.28
CA THR A 116 -36.00 -22.66 -3.77
C THR A 116 -36.76 -23.43 -2.69
N PRO A 117 -38.09 -23.63 -2.82
CA PRO A 117 -38.89 -24.21 -1.76
C PRO A 117 -38.97 -25.74 -1.85
N GLU A 118 -38.62 -26.43 -0.77
CA GLU A 118 -39.29 -27.67 -0.38
C GLU A 118 -39.26 -27.80 1.16
N ALA A 119 -40.31 -28.39 1.74
CA ALA A 119 -40.65 -28.32 3.16
C ALA A 119 -41.22 -29.69 3.64
N PRO A 120 -41.73 -29.87 4.88
CA PRO A 120 -41.49 -29.15 6.15
C PRO A 120 -41.05 -30.10 7.29
N ALA A 121 -40.71 -29.55 8.47
CA ALA A 121 -40.79 -30.29 9.74
C ALA A 121 -41.03 -29.34 10.95
N GLU A 122 -42.00 -29.74 11.77
CA GLU A 122 -42.46 -29.21 13.07
C GLU A 122 -41.37 -29.32 14.19
N GLU A 123 -41.46 -28.75 15.39
CA GLU A 123 -42.25 -27.66 16.03
C GLU A 123 -41.70 -27.45 17.46
N THR A 124 -41.43 -26.22 17.91
CA THR A 124 -41.39 -25.68 19.31
C THR A 124 -40.70 -24.30 19.27
N VAL A 125 -41.25 -23.13 19.66
CA VAL A 125 -42.18 -22.66 20.71
C VAL A 125 -41.44 -22.06 21.94
N GLU A 126 -41.81 -20.81 22.27
CA GLU A 126 -41.46 -19.96 23.43
C GLU A 126 -39.95 -19.64 23.66
N ALA A 127 -39.44 -18.39 23.61
CA ALA A 127 -39.88 -17.03 23.98
C ALA A 127 -39.46 -16.57 25.39
N LYS A 128 -38.55 -15.58 25.45
CA LYS A 128 -38.61 -14.48 26.43
C LYS A 128 -37.92 -13.21 25.89
N THR A 129 -38.53 -12.06 26.16
CA THR A 129 -38.08 -10.70 25.79
C THR A 129 -37.68 -9.92 27.05
N GLU A 130 -36.98 -8.78 26.85
CA GLU A 130 -36.56 -7.80 27.88
C GLU A 130 -35.49 -8.30 28.88
N GLU A 131 -34.65 -7.44 29.48
CA GLU A 131 -34.86 -6.02 29.80
C GLU A 131 -33.56 -5.16 29.78
N ALA A 132 -33.69 -3.88 29.43
CA ALA A 132 -32.73 -2.76 29.60
C ALA A 132 -33.46 -1.43 29.30
N PRO A 133 -32.98 -0.22 29.69
CA PRO A 133 -31.77 0.14 30.46
C PRO A 133 -32.19 0.88 31.78
N GLU A 134 -31.67 2.00 32.34
CA GLU A 134 -30.56 2.95 32.05
C GLU A 134 -30.18 3.79 33.31
N ALA A 135 -28.98 4.38 33.29
CA ALA A 135 -28.59 5.70 33.86
C ALA A 135 -28.53 5.98 35.40
N ALA A 136 -27.65 6.97 35.70
CA ALA A 136 -27.53 7.79 36.93
C ALA A 136 -27.05 7.06 38.22
N GLU A 137 -26.36 7.67 39.20
CA GLU A 137 -25.83 9.04 39.44
C GLU A 137 -24.31 8.92 39.80
N GLU A 138 -23.38 9.72 39.26
CA GLU A 138 -22.95 11.08 39.64
C GLU A 138 -21.80 11.15 40.70
N SER A 139 -20.96 12.18 40.55
CA SER A 139 -19.85 12.70 41.38
C SER A 139 -19.49 12.07 42.74
N ALA A 140 -18.20 11.77 42.91
CA ALA A 140 -17.50 11.88 44.19
C ALA A 140 -16.10 12.47 43.97
N GLU A 141 -15.78 13.56 44.67
CA GLU A 141 -14.57 14.37 44.48
C GLU A 141 -13.65 14.32 45.70
N SER A 142 -12.32 14.29 45.46
CA SER A 142 -11.23 14.46 46.44
C SER A 142 -11.09 13.45 47.60
N LYS A 143 -9.93 12.80 47.70
CA LYS A 143 -8.92 13.14 48.74
C LYS A 143 -7.52 12.64 48.38
#